data_AF-A0A2S1LRL9-F1
#
_entry.id   AF-A0A2S1LRL9-F1
#
_cell.length_a   1.000
_cell.length_b   1.000
_cell.length_c   1.000
_cell.angle_alpha   90.00
_cell.angle_beta   90.00
_cell.angle_gamma   90.00
#
_symmetry.space_group_name_H-M   'P 1'
#
loop_
_entity.id
_entity.type
_entity.pdbx_description
1 polymer ?
#
loop_
_entity_poly.entity_id
_entity_poly.type
_entity_poly.pdbx_seq_one_letter_code
_entity_poly.pdbx_strand_id
1 'polypeptide(L)'
;MLEINTKEDFIIPFEKIGDDEWIERTQIILEAIADNSYATLETPVSDSEIDILEQRLGTALPTGLKLFYSTFGIADIGEILMDFDTIGRLSAIWANSSHGPSFTAKDQEYLPYLITFGDYLGNGNMFCFHEKTHEIYYFDHDSAPFLSKLFDTADDYIRSCLIFAQCEFCGEETDEEETEEWAEEIVEAFVGRAVIDKWHY
;
A
#
# COMPACT_ATOMS: atom_id res chain seq x y z
N MET A 1 5.79 -9.73 21.43
CA MET A 1 6.00 -8.43 20.77
C MET A 1 6.99 -8.70 19.67
N LEU A 2 6.66 -8.34 18.43
CA LEU A 2 7.60 -8.38 17.34
C LEU A 2 8.76 -7.43 17.69
N GLU A 3 9.99 -7.85 17.45
CA GLU A 3 11.20 -7.06 17.74
C GLU A 3 12.25 -7.43 16.70
N ILE A 4 12.81 -6.42 16.04
CA ILE A 4 13.77 -6.56 14.95
C ILE A 4 15.17 -6.24 15.49
N ASN A 5 15.99 -7.27 15.68
CA ASN A 5 17.38 -7.13 16.11
C ASN A 5 18.37 -7.43 14.98
N THR A 6 17.90 -8.13 13.96
CA THR A 6 18.66 -8.57 12.80
C THR A 6 17.75 -8.60 11.57
N LYS A 7 18.34 -8.56 10.37
CA LYS A 7 17.61 -8.67 9.11
C LYS A 7 16.74 -9.94 9.03
N GLU A 8 17.19 -11.05 9.61
CA GLU A 8 16.45 -12.31 9.62
C GLU A 8 15.20 -12.30 10.51
N ASP A 9 15.04 -11.30 11.38
CA ASP A 9 13.85 -11.16 12.22
C ASP A 9 12.64 -10.61 11.44
N PHE A 10 12.86 -10.01 10.27
CA PHE A 10 11.77 -9.53 9.41
C PHE A 10 10.87 -10.69 8.96
N ILE A 11 9.58 -10.52 9.18
CA ILE A 11 8.56 -11.43 8.67
C ILE A 11 8.25 -11.02 7.23
N ILE A 12 8.55 -11.91 6.29
CA ILE A 12 8.04 -11.79 4.92
C ILE A 12 6.61 -12.32 4.90
N PRO A 13 5.60 -11.43 4.74
CA PRO A 13 4.21 -11.81 4.97
C PRO A 13 3.70 -12.83 3.95
N PHE A 14 4.13 -12.69 2.69
CA PHE A 14 3.76 -13.56 1.58
C PHE A 14 4.63 -13.24 0.35
N GLU A 15 4.58 -14.08 -0.70
CA GLU A 15 4.96 -13.67 -2.05
C GLU A 15 3.74 -13.19 -2.83
N LYS A 16 2.60 -13.85 -2.67
CA LYS A 16 1.28 -13.46 -3.16
C LYS A 16 0.23 -13.59 -2.07
N ILE A 17 -0.73 -12.68 -2.10
CA ILE A 17 -1.84 -12.71 -1.16
C ILE A 17 -2.69 -13.95 -1.47
N GLY A 18 -2.88 -14.80 -0.46
CA GLY A 18 -3.53 -16.11 -0.62
C GLY A 18 -2.59 -17.31 -0.59
N ASP A 19 -1.26 -17.10 -0.55
CA ASP A 19 -0.27 -18.18 -0.38
C ASP A 19 -0.39 -18.86 0.99
N ASP A 20 0.20 -20.05 1.15
CA ASP A 20 0.23 -20.73 2.44
C ASP A 20 0.85 -19.81 3.53
N GLU A 21 0.27 -19.84 4.74
CA GLU A 21 0.70 -19.05 5.90
C GLU A 21 0.55 -17.51 5.78
N TRP A 22 0.05 -16.97 4.65
CA TRP A 22 -0.07 -15.51 4.47
C TRP A 22 -0.91 -14.85 5.57
N ILE A 23 -1.99 -15.52 6.00
CA ILE A 23 -2.87 -15.04 7.06
C ILE A 23 -2.10 -14.93 8.37
N GLU A 24 -1.43 -16.01 8.76
CA GLU A 24 -0.74 -16.13 10.04
C GLU A 24 0.39 -15.11 10.15
N ARG A 25 1.20 -14.98 9.09
CA ARG A 25 2.33 -14.04 9.05
C ARG A 25 1.88 -12.59 9.02
N THR A 26 0.88 -12.27 8.20
CA THR A 26 0.33 -10.90 8.13
C THR A 26 -0.34 -10.51 9.44
N GLN A 27 -1.07 -11.44 10.08
CA GLN A 27 -1.71 -11.20 11.37
C GLN A 27 -0.68 -10.83 12.45
N ILE A 28 0.47 -11.51 12.51
CA ILE A 28 1.53 -11.18 13.48
C ILE A 28 2.01 -9.73 13.31
N ILE A 29 2.20 -9.27 12.07
CA ILE A 29 2.64 -7.90 11.77
C ILE A 29 1.55 -6.90 12.16
N LEU A 30 0.31 -7.14 11.75
CA LEU A 30 -0.82 -6.26 12.06
C LEU A 30 -1.06 -6.14 13.57
N GLU A 31 -0.98 -7.25 14.32
CA GLU A 31 -1.08 -7.25 15.78
C GLU A 31 0.03 -6.42 16.41
N ALA A 32 1.27 -6.51 15.92
CA ALA A 32 2.37 -5.68 16.41
C ALA A 32 2.13 -4.18 16.15
N ILE A 33 1.64 -3.81 14.95
CA ILE A 33 1.28 -2.42 14.61
C ILE A 33 0.17 -1.91 15.54
N ALA A 34 -0.88 -2.71 15.74
CA ALA A 34 -2.01 -2.33 16.58
C ALA A 34 -1.60 -2.17 18.06
N ASP A 35 -0.77 -3.08 18.58
CA ASP A 35 -0.23 -3.01 19.93
C ASP A 35 0.64 -1.76 20.13
N ASN A 36 1.47 -1.40 19.15
CA ASN A 36 2.36 -0.23 19.21
C ASN A 36 1.59 1.10 19.15
N SER A 37 0.56 1.16 18.30
CA SER A 37 -0.29 2.36 18.13
C SER A 37 -1.47 2.42 19.11
N TYR A 38 -1.61 1.43 20.01
CA TYR A 38 -2.77 1.24 20.90
C TYR A 38 -4.11 1.23 20.15
N ALA A 39 -4.10 0.77 18.90
CA ALA A 39 -5.27 0.65 18.05
C ALA A 39 -5.91 -0.74 18.20
N THR A 40 -7.13 -0.89 17.67
CA THR A 40 -7.78 -2.19 17.52
C THR A 40 -7.73 -2.56 16.04
N LEU A 41 -7.47 -3.83 15.75
CA LEU A 41 -7.58 -4.34 14.39
C LEU A 41 -9.02 -4.20 13.88
N GLU A 42 -9.16 -3.73 12.65
CA GLU A 42 -10.44 -3.65 11.98
C GLU A 42 -11.00 -5.05 11.69
N THR A 43 -12.31 -5.10 11.45
CA THR A 43 -12.97 -6.34 11.07
C THR A 43 -12.90 -6.57 9.56
N PRO A 44 -12.88 -7.84 9.10
CA PRO A 44 -12.92 -8.16 7.68
C PRO A 44 -14.11 -7.50 6.98
N VAL A 45 -13.88 -6.93 5.80
CA VAL A 45 -14.93 -6.34 4.97
C VAL A 45 -15.74 -7.44 4.30
N SER A 46 -17.07 -7.30 4.28
CA SER A 46 -17.92 -8.29 3.63
C SER A 46 -17.83 -8.25 2.10
N ASP A 47 -18.01 -9.40 1.45
CA ASP A 47 -18.13 -9.48 -0.01
C ASP A 47 -19.19 -8.51 -0.56
N SER A 48 -20.29 -8.31 0.17
CA SER A 48 -21.34 -7.38 -0.25
C SER A 48 -20.90 -5.91 -0.25
N GLU A 49 -20.06 -5.51 0.70
CA GLU A 49 -19.53 -4.14 0.74
C GLU A 49 -18.53 -3.93 -0.39
N ILE A 50 -17.71 -4.94 -0.69
CA ILE A 50 -16.79 -4.93 -1.83
C ILE A 50 -17.57 -4.83 -3.14
N ASP A 51 -18.60 -5.66 -3.33
CA ASP A 51 -19.44 -5.64 -4.53
C ASP A 51 -20.12 -4.28 -4.73
N ILE A 52 -20.57 -3.62 -3.65
CA ILE A 52 -21.15 -2.27 -3.71
C ILE A 52 -20.10 -1.26 -4.17
N LEU A 53 -18.87 -1.33 -3.65
CA LEU A 53 -17.79 -0.45 -4.08
C LEU A 53 -17.43 -0.70 -5.55
N GLU A 54 -17.20 -1.95 -5.96
CA GLU A 54 -16.86 -2.31 -7.33
C GLU A 54 -17.94 -1.85 -8.33
N GLN A 55 -19.23 -1.97 -7.96
CA GLN A 55 -20.33 -1.43 -8.76
C GLN A 55 -20.30 0.11 -8.85
N ARG A 56 -19.97 0.80 -7.75
CA ARG A 56 -19.84 2.26 -7.72
C ARG A 56 -18.67 2.74 -8.57
N LEU A 57 -17.56 2.01 -8.57
CA LEU A 57 -16.36 2.32 -9.35
C LEU A 57 -16.51 1.95 -10.84
N GLY A 58 -17.37 0.97 -11.15
CA GLY A 58 -17.49 0.43 -12.51
C GLY A 58 -16.33 -0.50 -12.89
N THR A 59 -15.51 -0.92 -11.93
CA THR A 59 -14.41 -1.86 -12.10
C THR A 59 -14.23 -2.72 -10.83
N ALA A 60 -13.49 -3.82 -10.96
CA ALA A 60 -13.09 -4.63 -9.83
C ALA A 60 -11.91 -4.01 -9.07
N LEU A 61 -11.78 -4.31 -7.79
CA LEU A 61 -10.56 -4.07 -7.05
C LEU A 61 -9.44 -5.01 -7.54
N PRO A 62 -8.16 -4.62 -7.42
CA PRO A 62 -7.05 -5.56 -7.55
C PRO A 62 -7.26 -6.78 -6.65
N THR A 63 -7.00 -7.98 -7.15
CA THR A 63 -7.32 -9.24 -6.46
C THR A 63 -6.68 -9.32 -5.06
N GLY A 64 -5.40 -8.95 -4.94
CA GLY A 64 -4.72 -8.92 -3.64
C GLY A 64 -5.34 -7.92 -2.67
N LEU A 65 -5.68 -6.71 -3.14
CA LEU A 65 -6.33 -5.69 -2.32
C LEU A 65 -7.72 -6.16 -1.84
N LYS A 66 -8.51 -6.77 -2.72
CA LYS A 66 -9.81 -7.37 -2.39
C LYS A 66 -9.67 -8.44 -1.29
N LEU A 67 -8.73 -9.37 -1.48
CA LEU A 67 -8.50 -10.47 -0.55
C LEU A 67 -7.96 -9.99 0.80
N PHE A 68 -7.13 -8.94 0.80
CA PHE A 68 -6.66 -8.30 2.03
C PHE A 68 -7.84 -7.70 2.82
N TYR A 69 -8.66 -6.84 2.19
CA TYR A 69 -9.82 -6.24 2.84
C TYR A 69 -10.80 -7.29 3.39
N SER A 70 -11.07 -8.35 2.63
CA SER A 70 -11.98 -9.42 3.07
C SER A 70 -11.42 -10.32 4.17
N THR A 71 -10.13 -10.20 4.50
CA THR A 71 -9.45 -11.02 5.50
C THR A 71 -9.10 -10.22 6.75
N PHE A 72 -8.63 -8.97 6.59
CA PHE A 72 -8.10 -8.15 7.67
C PHE A 72 -8.83 -6.82 7.87
N GLY A 73 -9.69 -6.43 6.94
CA GLY A 73 -10.32 -5.12 7.00
C GLY A 73 -9.41 -4.01 6.47
N ILE A 74 -9.76 -2.78 6.81
CA ILE A 74 -8.97 -1.59 6.51
C ILE A 74 -7.82 -1.51 7.52
N ALA A 75 -6.59 -1.32 7.06
CA ALA A 75 -5.42 -1.33 7.93
C ALA A 75 -4.49 -0.15 7.64
N ASP A 76 -3.85 0.34 8.70
CA ASP A 76 -2.66 1.18 8.60
C ASP A 76 -1.44 0.22 8.58
N ILE A 77 -0.83 0.10 7.40
CA ILE A 77 0.27 -0.83 7.14
C ILE A 77 1.59 -0.07 6.92
N GLY A 78 1.78 1.04 7.63
CA GLY A 78 2.80 2.06 7.32
C GLY A 78 2.31 3.07 6.27
N GLU A 79 1.22 2.72 5.58
CA GLU A 79 0.39 3.61 4.79
C GLU A 79 -1.08 3.30 5.08
N ILE A 80 -1.94 4.30 4.95
CA ILE A 80 -3.37 4.15 5.27
C ILE A 80 -4.10 3.62 4.04
N LEU A 81 -4.53 2.35 4.10
CA LEU A 81 -5.52 1.86 3.15
C LEU A 81 -6.83 2.61 3.38
N MET A 82 -7.39 3.19 2.32
CA MET A 82 -8.58 4.04 2.44
C MET A 82 -9.86 3.24 2.67
N ASP A 83 -10.83 3.87 3.34
CA ASP A 83 -12.19 3.34 3.43
C ASP A 83 -12.94 3.44 2.10
N PHE A 84 -14.00 2.64 1.96
CA PHE A 84 -14.72 2.50 0.70
C PHE A 84 -15.53 3.74 0.31
N ASP A 85 -15.97 4.56 1.28
CA ASP A 85 -16.63 5.82 0.93
C ASP A 85 -15.63 6.83 0.39
N THR A 86 -14.45 6.90 1.00
CA THR A 86 -13.33 7.73 0.54
C THR A 86 -12.88 7.31 -0.87
N ILE A 87 -12.63 6.02 -1.11
CA ILE A 87 -12.29 5.49 -2.45
C ILE A 87 -13.37 5.89 -3.47
N GLY A 88 -14.63 5.61 -3.13
CA GLY A 88 -15.75 5.92 -4.02
C GLY A 88 -15.92 7.42 -4.29
N ARG A 89 -15.62 8.30 -3.33
CA ARG A 89 -15.67 9.75 -3.47
C ARG A 89 -14.52 10.28 -4.34
N LEU A 90 -13.33 9.68 -4.22
CA LEU A 90 -12.12 10.10 -4.95
C LEU A 90 -12.03 9.49 -6.35
N SER A 91 -12.79 8.44 -6.67
CA SER A 91 -12.75 7.72 -7.95
C SER A 91 -12.75 8.59 -9.22
N ALA A 92 -13.38 9.76 -9.20
CA ALA A 92 -13.46 10.67 -10.35
C ALA A 92 -12.47 11.86 -10.31
N ILE A 93 -11.59 11.93 -9.29
CA ILE A 93 -10.71 13.08 -9.06
C ILE A 93 -9.69 13.25 -10.19
N TRP A 94 -9.16 12.13 -10.68
CA TRP A 94 -8.09 12.12 -11.68
C TRP A 94 -8.60 12.41 -13.09
N ALA A 95 -9.79 11.88 -13.44
CA ALA A 95 -10.44 12.10 -14.73
C ALA A 95 -10.78 13.58 -15.00
N ASN A 96 -10.91 14.40 -13.95
CA ASN A 96 -11.26 15.82 -14.06
C ASN A 96 -10.18 16.75 -13.46
N SER A 97 -8.91 16.32 -13.49
CA SER A 97 -7.75 17.00 -12.90
C SER A 97 -7.38 18.34 -13.58
N SER A 98 -8.33 19.26 -13.63
CA SER A 98 -8.17 20.65 -14.09
C SER A 98 -7.38 21.52 -13.10
N HIS A 99 -7.15 21.03 -11.89
CA HIS A 99 -6.50 21.74 -10.78
C HIS A 99 -5.27 20.98 -10.23
N GLY A 100 -4.81 19.93 -10.91
CA GLY A 100 -3.60 19.18 -10.54
C GLY A 100 -2.29 19.85 -11.02
N PRO A 101 -1.13 19.26 -10.70
CA PRO A 101 0.14 19.73 -11.25
C PRO A 101 0.16 19.61 -12.78
N SER A 102 1.19 20.18 -13.42
CA SER A 102 1.35 20.11 -14.87
C SER A 102 1.74 18.69 -15.31
N PHE A 103 0.76 17.81 -15.43
CA PHE A 103 0.91 16.45 -15.92
C PHE A 103 1.41 16.42 -17.36
N THR A 104 2.25 15.43 -17.67
CA THR A 104 2.75 15.20 -19.03
C THR A 104 1.63 14.68 -19.93
N ALA A 105 1.81 14.75 -21.25
CA ALA A 105 0.86 14.15 -22.19
C ALA A 105 0.67 12.65 -21.96
N LYS A 106 1.73 11.96 -21.52
CA LYS A 106 1.67 10.54 -21.18
C LYS A 106 0.83 10.32 -19.93
N ASP A 107 1.01 11.10 -18.88
CA ASP A 107 0.21 10.98 -17.64
C ASP A 107 -1.29 11.13 -17.93
N GLN A 108 -1.64 12.07 -18.81
CA GLN A 108 -3.03 12.31 -19.24
C GLN A 108 -3.69 11.09 -19.92
N GLU A 109 -2.90 10.14 -20.44
CA GLU A 109 -3.42 8.88 -20.97
C GLU A 109 -3.85 7.90 -19.86
N TYR A 110 -3.27 8.03 -18.66
CA TYR A 110 -3.52 7.13 -17.51
C TYR A 110 -4.48 7.73 -16.48
N LEU A 111 -4.43 9.04 -16.23
CA LEU A 111 -5.21 9.71 -15.18
C LEU A 111 -6.71 9.34 -15.17
N PRO A 112 -7.43 9.25 -16.31
CA PRO A 112 -8.85 8.90 -16.30
C PRO A 112 -9.17 7.50 -15.78
N TYR A 113 -8.16 6.64 -15.65
CA TYR A 113 -8.28 5.24 -15.25
C TYR A 113 -7.74 4.99 -13.84
N LEU A 114 -7.23 6.01 -13.14
CA LEU A 114 -6.68 5.84 -11.80
C LEU A 114 -7.78 5.94 -10.75
N ILE A 115 -7.72 5.05 -9.76
CA ILE A 115 -8.60 5.05 -8.60
C ILE A 115 -7.72 5.05 -7.36
N THR A 116 -7.84 6.09 -6.53
CA THR A 116 -7.10 6.21 -5.27
C THR A 116 -7.57 5.18 -4.26
N PHE A 117 -6.64 4.51 -3.59
CA PHE A 117 -6.92 3.54 -2.53
C PHE A 117 -5.97 3.60 -1.32
N GLY A 118 -4.84 4.31 -1.42
CA GLY A 118 -3.90 4.51 -0.31
C GLY A 118 -3.57 5.97 -0.12
N ASP A 119 -3.50 6.40 1.15
CA ASP A 119 -3.02 7.72 1.57
C ASP A 119 -1.61 7.58 2.17
N TYR A 120 -0.66 8.34 1.63
CA TYR A 120 0.70 8.38 2.15
C TYR A 120 0.77 9.37 3.31
N LEU A 121 0.37 8.90 4.49
CA LEU A 121 0.48 9.62 5.76
C LEU A 121 -0.17 11.01 5.77
N GLY A 122 -1.17 11.24 4.91
CA GLY A 122 -1.91 12.51 4.81
C GLY A 122 -1.10 13.68 4.24
N ASN A 123 0.07 13.43 3.63
CA ASN A 123 0.93 14.50 3.09
C ASN A 123 0.51 14.97 1.69
N GLY A 124 -0.47 14.31 1.07
CA GLY A 124 -0.98 14.61 -0.27
C GLY A 124 -0.50 13.64 -1.35
N ASN A 125 0.50 12.81 -1.05
CA ASN A 125 0.90 11.71 -1.92
C ASN A 125 -0.12 10.57 -1.79
N MET A 126 -0.39 9.90 -2.92
CA MET A 126 -1.48 8.93 -2.99
C MET A 126 -1.11 7.72 -3.81
N PHE A 127 -1.59 6.55 -3.38
CA PHE A 127 -1.53 5.33 -4.17
C PHE A 127 -2.84 5.10 -4.91
N CYS A 128 -2.70 4.81 -6.19
CA CYS A 128 -3.80 4.57 -7.11
C CYS A 128 -3.62 3.24 -7.82
N PHE A 129 -4.68 2.49 -8.06
CA PHE A 129 -4.64 1.39 -9.01
C PHE A 129 -5.25 1.82 -10.35
N HIS A 130 -4.75 1.26 -11.44
CA HIS A 130 -5.31 1.49 -12.77
C HIS A 130 -6.50 0.54 -13.02
N GLU A 131 -7.68 1.08 -13.35
CA GLU A 131 -8.96 0.33 -13.39
C GLU A 131 -8.96 -0.89 -14.32
N LYS A 132 -8.06 -0.93 -15.32
CA LYS A 132 -8.02 -2.00 -16.34
C LYS A 132 -6.86 -2.98 -16.16
N THR A 133 -5.74 -2.49 -15.66
CA THR A 133 -4.49 -3.27 -15.56
C THR A 133 -4.19 -3.69 -14.13
N HIS A 134 -4.81 -3.01 -13.16
CA HIS A 134 -4.59 -3.17 -11.72
C HIS A 134 -3.13 -2.94 -11.27
N GLU A 135 -2.31 -2.34 -12.13
CA GLU A 135 -0.99 -1.82 -11.78
C GLU A 135 -1.14 -0.65 -10.80
N ILE A 136 -0.15 -0.49 -9.93
CA ILE A 136 -0.15 0.51 -8.87
C ILE A 136 0.70 1.70 -9.25
N TYR A 137 0.09 2.87 -9.16
CA TYR A 137 0.69 4.17 -9.44
C TYR A 137 0.79 4.97 -8.15
N TYR A 138 1.91 5.66 -8.01
CA TYR A 138 2.15 6.65 -6.98
C TYR A 138 1.98 8.04 -7.58
N PHE A 139 1.09 8.81 -6.96
CA PHE A 139 0.99 10.24 -7.16
C PHE A 139 1.87 10.94 -6.13
N ASP A 140 2.92 11.59 -6.62
CA ASP A 140 3.81 12.44 -5.83
C ASP A 140 3.31 13.88 -5.99
N HIS A 141 2.90 14.50 -4.89
CA HIS A 141 2.43 15.89 -4.85
C HIS A 141 3.59 16.89 -4.82
N ASP A 142 4.76 16.47 -4.36
CA ASP A 142 5.89 17.34 -4.07
C ASP A 142 6.86 17.48 -5.25
N SER A 143 7.13 16.38 -5.96
CA SER A 143 8.20 16.32 -6.95
C SER A 143 7.84 15.61 -8.26
N ALA A 144 8.44 16.08 -9.35
CA ALA A 144 8.32 15.41 -10.64
C ALA A 144 9.24 14.16 -10.70
N PRO A 145 8.82 13.06 -11.35
CA PRO A 145 7.52 12.88 -12.00
C PRO A 145 6.38 12.73 -10.98
N PHE A 146 5.30 13.51 -11.17
CA PHE A 146 4.15 13.54 -10.26
C PHE A 146 3.31 12.26 -10.33
N LEU A 147 3.46 11.46 -11.39
CA LEU A 147 2.79 10.18 -11.54
C LEU A 147 3.83 9.14 -11.96
N SER A 148 3.97 8.08 -11.17
CA SER A 148 4.90 6.98 -11.43
C SER A 148 4.20 5.65 -11.25
N LYS A 149 4.31 4.74 -12.22
CA LYS A 149 3.96 3.34 -12.00
C LYS A 149 5.05 2.73 -11.11
N LEU A 150 4.70 2.29 -9.90
CA LEU A 150 5.64 1.70 -8.95
C LEU A 150 5.55 0.18 -8.89
N PHE A 151 4.33 -0.38 -8.89
CA PHE A 151 4.16 -1.83 -8.74
C PHE A 151 3.31 -2.43 -9.85
N ASP A 152 3.62 -3.67 -10.20
CA ASP A 152 2.83 -4.47 -11.13
C ASP A 152 1.52 -4.96 -10.49
N THR A 153 1.54 -5.19 -9.18
CA THR A 153 0.42 -5.77 -8.44
C THR A 153 0.19 -5.09 -7.09
N ALA A 154 -1.03 -5.18 -6.57
CA ALA A 154 -1.33 -4.76 -5.20
C ALA A 154 -0.62 -5.62 -4.15
N ASP A 155 -0.32 -6.88 -4.47
CA ASP A 155 0.43 -7.79 -3.61
C ASP A 155 1.83 -7.24 -3.33
N ASP A 156 2.55 -6.79 -4.36
CA ASP A 156 3.89 -6.20 -4.20
C ASP A 156 3.85 -4.92 -3.35
N TYR A 157 2.84 -4.10 -3.57
CA TYR A 157 2.61 -2.89 -2.78
C TYR A 157 2.36 -3.22 -1.30
N ILE A 158 1.33 -4.02 -0.99
CA ILE A 158 0.96 -4.38 0.40
C ILE A 158 2.11 -5.10 1.10
N ARG A 159 2.79 -6.02 0.40
CA ARG A 159 3.97 -6.71 0.93
C ARG A 159 5.06 -5.73 1.34
N SER A 160 5.35 -4.76 0.48
CA SER A 160 6.40 -3.76 0.76
C SER A 160 6.01 -2.89 1.95
N CYS A 161 4.77 -2.41 2.02
CA CYS A 161 4.28 -1.62 3.16
C CYS A 161 4.39 -2.40 4.47
N LEU A 162 3.94 -3.66 4.50
CA LEU A 162 4.04 -4.53 5.69
C LEU A 162 5.49 -4.82 6.10
N ILE A 163 6.44 -4.86 5.16
CA ILE A 163 7.86 -5.00 5.49
C ILE A 163 8.39 -3.70 6.09
N PHE A 164 8.13 -2.55 5.47
CA PHE A 164 8.56 -1.26 6.01
C PHE A 164 7.93 -0.93 7.37
N ALA A 165 6.66 -1.28 7.60
CA ALA A 165 6.00 -1.06 8.88
C ALA A 165 6.68 -1.79 10.05
N GLN A 166 7.47 -2.84 9.78
CA GLN A 166 8.21 -3.55 10.83
C GLN A 166 9.40 -2.75 11.37
N CYS A 167 9.82 -1.67 10.69
CA CYS A 167 10.91 -0.82 11.17
C CYS A 167 10.56 -0.11 12.48
N GLU A 168 9.28 0.09 12.79
CA GLU A 168 8.82 0.64 14.08
C GLU A 168 9.13 -0.27 15.28
N PHE A 169 9.56 -1.52 15.05
CA PHE A 169 9.83 -2.50 16.09
C PHE A 169 11.33 -2.80 16.24
N CYS A 170 12.20 -1.83 15.92
CA CYS A 170 13.65 -1.97 16.14
C CYS A 170 13.96 -2.29 17.62
N GLY A 171 14.81 -3.28 17.86
CA GLY A 171 15.23 -3.68 19.20
C GLY A 171 16.10 -2.61 19.89
N GLU A 172 16.17 -2.63 21.22
CA GLU A 172 16.84 -1.58 22.02
C GLU A 172 18.32 -1.32 21.64
N GLU A 173 19.00 -2.33 21.11
CA GLU A 173 20.42 -2.28 20.73
C GLU A 173 20.64 -2.13 19.22
N THR A 174 19.57 -1.95 18.43
CA THR A 174 19.59 -1.86 16.96
C THR A 174 19.28 -0.44 16.53
N ASP A 175 19.98 0.07 15.51
CA ASP A 175 19.71 1.40 14.96
C ASP A 175 18.46 1.38 14.06
N GLU A 176 17.66 2.45 14.12
CA GLU A 176 16.53 2.65 13.22
C GLU A 176 17.01 2.72 11.76
N GLU A 177 18.13 3.41 11.50
CA GLU A 177 18.72 3.52 10.15
C GLU A 177 19.15 2.15 9.62
N GLU A 178 19.73 1.30 10.47
CA GLU A 178 20.13 -0.07 10.09
C GLU A 178 18.90 -0.95 9.79
N THR A 179 17.82 -0.76 10.55
CA THR A 179 16.56 -1.49 10.33
C THR A 179 15.89 -1.09 9.01
N GLU A 180 15.89 0.22 8.70
CA GLU A 180 15.41 0.75 7.42
C GLU A 180 16.25 0.23 6.24
N GLU A 181 17.59 0.20 6.36
CA GLU A 181 18.48 -0.38 5.34
C GLU A 181 18.14 -1.85 5.08
N TRP A 182 17.90 -2.64 6.12
CA TRP A 182 17.50 -4.05 5.97
C TRP A 182 16.15 -4.20 5.26
N ALA A 183 15.16 -3.39 5.62
CA ALA A 183 13.86 -3.39 4.98
C ALA A 183 13.98 -3.02 3.48
N GLU A 184 14.74 -1.98 3.16
CA GLU A 184 15.01 -1.60 1.78
C GLU A 184 15.68 -2.71 0.99
N GLU A 185 16.70 -3.38 1.55
CA GLU A 185 17.38 -4.49 0.87
C GLU A 185 16.43 -5.68 0.61
N ILE A 186 15.51 -5.97 1.53
CA ILE A 186 14.50 -7.02 1.36
C ILE A 186 13.53 -6.63 0.23
N VAL A 187 13.01 -5.40 0.26
CA VAL A 187 12.04 -4.90 -0.71
C VAL A 187 12.67 -4.76 -2.10
N GLU A 188 13.90 -4.26 -2.18
CA GLU A 188 14.67 -4.10 -3.41
C GLU A 188 14.78 -5.42 -4.18
N ALA A 189 14.92 -6.54 -3.46
CA ALA A 189 15.09 -7.84 -4.07
C ALA A 189 13.91 -8.26 -4.97
N PHE A 190 12.72 -7.70 -4.77
CA PHE A 190 11.53 -8.03 -5.55
C PHE A 190 10.87 -6.85 -6.30
N VAL A 191 11.07 -5.59 -5.89
CA VAL A 191 10.55 -4.42 -6.66
C VAL A 191 11.64 -3.62 -7.38
N GLY A 192 12.89 -3.79 -6.98
CA GLY A 192 14.04 -3.07 -7.53
C GLY A 192 14.25 -1.66 -6.96
N ARG A 193 15.49 -1.20 -6.97
CA ARG A 193 15.93 0.07 -6.36
C ARG A 193 15.19 1.30 -6.87
N ALA A 194 14.87 1.34 -8.16
CA ALA A 194 14.19 2.50 -8.76
C ALA A 194 12.79 2.76 -8.16
N VAL A 195 12.12 1.73 -7.64
CA VAL A 195 10.83 1.88 -6.97
C VAL A 195 11.01 2.50 -5.59
N ILE A 196 11.97 1.98 -4.81
CA ILE A 196 12.32 2.52 -3.48
C ILE A 196 12.76 3.98 -3.59
N ASP A 197 13.66 4.27 -4.53
CA ASP A 197 14.17 5.62 -4.78
C ASP A 197 13.04 6.60 -5.07
N LYS A 198 12.00 6.20 -5.81
CA LYS A 198 10.88 7.11 -6.12
C LYS A 198 9.85 7.22 -5.00
N TRP A 199 9.75 6.20 -4.15
CA TRP A 199 8.76 6.16 -3.09
C TRP A 199 9.24 6.89 -1.83
N HIS A 200 10.51 6.70 -1.45
CA HIS A 200 11.05 7.20 -0.18
C HIS A 200 11.98 8.43 -0.30
N TYR A 201 12.45 8.79 -1.50
CA TYR A 201 13.47 9.85 -1.71
C TYR A 201 13.11 10.85 -2.81
#